data_AF-A0AA39J8W0-F1
#
_entry.id   AF-A0AA39J8W0-F1
#
_cell.length_a   1.000
_cell.length_b   1.000
_cell.length_c   1.000
_cell.angle_alpha   90.00
_cell.angle_beta   90.00
_cell.angle_gamma   90.00
#
_symmetry.space_group_name_H-M   'P 1'
#
loop_
_entity.id
_entity.type
_entity.pdbx_description
1 polymer ?
#
loop_
_entity_poly.entity_id
_entity_poly.type
_entity_poly.pdbx_seq_one_letter_code
_entity_poly.pdbx_strand_id
1 'polypeptide(L)'
;MALWNYHASRRATSLADLPNELLIMIFHQISTDDMVAVACICRRLNEVMFSYHFHTSKKLLGDYVQFGNIGRPFSSLRHLRLCFVNKPHITSMTFRFSASFEKEMKEVDRYLASISHVPALHIDFRSLSFVPLPGVKQCQSTILLSFKDFCETLSKLKCRTLTTSAYASSLKLLEDPIFKPPPLTTLRTVTLYAQPKHFMDWLIGSMNHSNVRSLTVMFNGADILPRLTLPRLTNLLCRGPDTSLVAVSAFLSRHPTLQSLHLLGGTSPTNKSLLQDGIGLFPCMTSINASADTLATLLEFPRAFPILQDVCMQGPVTANDTNIRLVQEIFILISRIPTITTIKFPLTNLASKGWDSFDYRAGNATR
;
A
#
# COMPACT_ATOMS: atom_id res chain seq x y z
N MET A 1 -9.51 58.02 61.12
CA MET A 1 -8.59 57.82 59.98
C MET A 1 -8.68 56.38 59.55
N ALA A 2 -9.46 56.11 58.50
CA ALA A 2 -9.59 54.77 57.91
C ALA A 2 -8.56 54.65 56.77
N LEU A 3 -7.52 53.85 56.98
CA LEU A 3 -6.55 53.49 55.94
C LEU A 3 -7.12 52.30 55.17
N TRP A 4 -7.57 52.58 53.95
CA TRP A 4 -7.92 51.59 52.94
C TRP A 4 -6.67 50.79 52.54
N ASN A 5 -6.59 49.54 53.00
CA ASN A 5 -5.65 48.56 52.43
C ASN A 5 -6.24 48.01 51.13
N TYR A 6 -5.99 48.73 50.03
CA TYR A 6 -6.24 48.25 48.69
C TYR A 6 -5.12 47.26 48.28
N HIS A 7 -5.14 46.06 48.86
CA HIS A 7 -4.41 44.95 48.26
C HIS A 7 -5.19 44.51 47.01
N ALA A 8 -4.90 45.19 45.90
CA ALA A 8 -5.19 44.65 44.58
C ALA A 8 -4.46 43.30 44.50
N SER A 9 -5.22 42.21 44.65
CA SER A 9 -4.80 40.86 44.33
C SER A 9 -4.37 40.87 42.86
N ARG A 10 -3.07 41.10 42.61
CA ARG A 10 -2.46 40.91 41.30
C ARG A 10 -2.61 39.42 40.97
N ARG A 11 -3.69 39.06 40.27
CA ARG A 11 -3.75 37.77 39.58
C ARG A 11 -2.52 37.74 38.67
N ALA A 12 -1.65 36.75 38.89
CA ALA A 12 -0.56 36.51 37.98
C ALA A 12 -1.17 36.32 36.58
N THR A 13 -0.89 37.24 35.67
CA THR A 13 -1.28 37.13 34.27
C THR A 13 -0.55 35.92 33.70
N SER A 14 -1.31 34.87 33.38
CA SER A 14 -0.77 33.69 32.73
C SER A 14 -0.57 33.97 31.24
N LEU A 15 0.30 33.18 30.59
CA LEU A 15 0.47 33.23 29.14
C LEU A 15 -0.88 33.08 28.41
N ALA A 16 -1.74 32.23 28.95
CA ALA A 16 -3.08 31.97 28.43
C ALA A 16 -4.06 33.14 28.63
N ASP A 17 -3.68 34.26 29.26
CA ASP A 17 -4.50 35.46 29.40
C ASP A 17 -4.18 36.53 28.34
N LEU A 18 -3.06 36.42 27.62
CA LEU A 18 -2.65 37.39 26.59
C LEU A 18 -3.62 37.42 25.40
N PRO A 19 -3.82 38.57 24.72
CA PRO A 19 -4.53 38.65 23.43
C PRO A 19 -3.92 37.74 22.35
N ASN A 20 -4.75 37.30 21.40
CA ASN A 20 -4.33 36.33 20.37
C ASN A 20 -3.19 36.87 19.50
N GLU A 21 -3.16 38.18 19.24
CA GLU A 21 -2.12 38.86 18.47
C GLU A 21 -0.75 38.72 19.14
N LEU A 22 -0.69 38.92 20.46
CA LEU A 22 0.55 38.77 21.23
C LEU A 22 0.98 37.30 21.31
N LEU A 23 0.02 36.38 21.46
CA LEU A 23 0.30 34.93 21.42
C LEU A 23 0.91 34.52 20.08
N ILE A 24 0.37 35.01 18.96
CA ILE A 24 0.90 34.74 17.63
C ILE A 24 2.31 35.33 17.46
N MET A 25 2.56 36.55 17.97
CA MET A 25 3.90 37.15 17.96
C MET A 25 4.91 36.33 18.77
N ILE A 26 4.52 35.82 19.95
CA ILE A 26 5.36 34.94 20.75
C ILE A 26 5.64 33.64 20.00
N PHE A 27 4.62 33.03 19.38
CA PHE A 27 4.78 31.80 18.59
C PHE A 27 5.70 31.99 17.38
N HIS A 28 5.79 33.19 16.80
CA HIS A 28 6.78 33.48 15.75
C HIS A 28 8.24 33.45 16.23
N GLN A 29 8.47 33.64 17.53
CA GLN A 29 9.82 33.78 18.10
C GLN A 29 10.37 32.48 18.70
N ILE A 30 9.57 31.42 18.78
CA ILE A 30 9.95 30.14 19.39
C ILE A 30 9.96 29.01 18.36
N SER A 31 10.67 27.92 18.66
CA SER A 31 10.74 26.78 17.76
C SER A 31 9.38 26.06 17.64
N THR A 32 9.13 25.36 16.52
CA THR A 32 7.88 24.58 16.34
C THR A 32 7.65 23.56 17.45
N ASP A 33 8.72 23.02 18.03
CA ASP A 33 8.63 22.03 19.10
C ASP A 33 8.23 22.67 20.42
N ASP A 34 8.79 23.84 20.74
CA ASP A 34 8.39 24.63 21.90
C ASP A 34 6.96 25.13 21.76
N MET A 35 6.57 25.57 20.55
CA MET A 35 5.19 25.96 20.27
C MET A 35 4.22 24.80 20.58
N VAL A 36 4.55 23.58 20.14
CA VAL A 36 3.70 22.40 20.38
C VAL A 36 3.65 22.05 21.86
N ALA A 37 4.77 22.16 22.58
CA ALA A 37 4.79 21.97 24.03
C ALA A 37 3.90 22.99 24.76
N VAL A 38 4.02 24.28 24.41
CA VAL A 38 3.21 25.38 24.97
C VAL A 38 1.72 25.19 24.64
N ALA A 39 1.42 24.80 23.40
CA ALA A 39 0.05 24.52 22.97
C ALA A 39 -0.58 23.30 23.65
N CYS A 40 0.21 22.43 24.28
CA CYS A 40 -0.31 21.32 25.08
C CYS A 40 -0.63 21.71 26.54
N ILE A 41 -0.30 22.93 26.99
CA ILE A 41 -0.53 23.37 28.38
C ILE A 41 -2.02 23.64 28.64
N CYS A 42 -2.71 24.29 27.72
CA CYS A 42 -4.15 24.54 27.85
C CYS A 42 -4.86 24.63 26.49
N ARG A 43 -6.18 24.44 26.53
CA ARG A 43 -7.05 24.44 25.34
C ARG A 43 -6.97 25.73 24.53
N ARG A 44 -6.92 26.90 25.18
CA ARG A 44 -6.86 28.20 24.48
C ARG A 44 -5.57 28.35 23.67
N LEU A 45 -4.42 28.00 24.27
CA LEU A 45 -3.13 28.05 23.57
C LEU A 45 -3.11 27.05 22.41
N ASN A 46 -3.72 25.88 22.60
CA ASN A 46 -3.91 24.90 21.54
C ASN A 46 -4.73 25.45 20.37
N GLU A 47 -5.86 26.10 20.63
CA GLU A 47 -6.74 26.69 19.61
C GLU A 47 -6.02 27.77 18.79
N VAL A 48 -5.36 28.72 19.46
CA VAL A 48 -4.60 29.78 18.77
C VAL A 48 -3.47 29.19 17.93
N MET A 49 -2.71 28.25 18.50
CA MET A 49 -1.59 27.61 17.81
C MET A 49 -2.06 26.72 16.66
N PHE A 50 -3.15 25.97 16.83
CA PHE A 50 -3.76 25.15 15.79
C PHE A 50 -4.14 26.04 14.60
N SER A 51 -4.85 27.13 14.85
CA SER A 51 -5.20 28.09 13.80
C SER A 51 -3.95 28.66 13.12
N TYR A 52 -2.93 29.07 13.87
CA TYR A 52 -1.70 29.60 13.28
C TYR A 52 -0.95 28.57 12.41
N HIS A 53 -0.75 27.36 12.94
CA HIS A 53 0.02 26.30 12.32
C HIS A 53 -0.67 25.69 11.09
N PHE A 54 -2.00 25.53 11.15
CA PHE A 54 -2.76 24.88 10.09
C PHE A 54 -3.39 25.85 9.07
N HIS A 55 -3.59 27.14 9.40
CA HIS A 55 -4.17 28.13 8.46
C HIS A 55 -3.16 28.65 7.44
N THR A 56 -1.88 28.72 7.80
CA THR A 56 -0.77 29.13 6.93
C THR A 56 -0.39 28.03 5.90
N SER A 57 -1.30 27.09 5.71
CA SER A 57 -1.01 25.68 5.49
C SER A 57 -2.19 25.08 4.65
N LYS A 58 -2.50 25.70 3.51
CA LYS A 58 -3.74 25.42 2.72
C LYS A 58 -3.85 24.02 2.07
N LYS A 59 -2.88 23.10 2.23
CA LYS A 59 -2.90 21.72 1.67
C LYS A 59 -2.76 20.60 2.73
N LEU A 60 -2.70 20.94 4.03
CA LEU A 60 -1.82 20.20 4.93
C LEU A 60 -2.36 18.91 5.57
N LEU A 61 -3.66 18.68 5.79
CA LEU A 61 -4.03 17.50 6.58
C LEU A 61 -3.61 16.16 5.92
N GLY A 62 -3.68 16.07 4.59
CA GLY A 62 -3.25 14.89 3.83
C GLY A 62 -1.74 14.62 3.94
N ASP A 63 -0.92 15.67 4.00
CA ASP A 63 0.53 15.57 4.20
C ASP A 63 0.90 15.33 5.67
N TYR A 64 0.06 15.78 6.61
CA TYR A 64 0.27 15.60 8.06
C TYR A 64 -0.02 14.20 8.55
N VAL A 65 -0.67 13.37 7.73
CA VAL A 65 -0.95 11.97 8.07
C VAL A 65 0.02 11.01 7.38
N GLN A 66 1.11 11.51 6.77
CA GLN A 66 2.13 10.70 6.12
C GLN A 66 3.50 10.98 6.72
N PHE A 67 4.12 9.95 7.30
CA PHE A 67 5.41 10.05 7.96
C PHE A 67 6.45 9.11 7.33
N GLY A 68 7.71 9.54 7.30
CA GLY A 68 8.85 8.79 6.76
C GLY A 68 9.43 9.37 5.47
N ASN A 69 10.06 8.51 4.66
CA ASN A 69 10.96 8.88 3.55
C ASN A 69 10.39 9.84 2.48
N ILE A 70 9.07 9.86 2.27
CA ILE A 70 8.38 10.72 1.28
C ILE A 70 7.34 11.63 1.98
N GLY A 71 7.40 11.71 3.32
CA GLY A 71 6.47 12.48 4.14
C GLY A 71 7.20 13.31 5.19
N ARG A 72 6.52 13.59 6.30
CA ARG A 72 7.13 14.29 7.44
C ARG A 72 8.03 13.33 8.23
N PRO A 73 9.09 13.82 8.88
CA PRO A 73 9.87 12.96 9.78
C PRO A 73 8.98 12.44 10.91
N PHE A 74 9.25 11.24 11.43
CA PHE A 74 8.49 10.65 12.54
C PHE A 74 8.46 11.54 13.79
N SER A 75 9.49 12.36 14.02
CA SER A 75 9.51 13.36 15.10
C SER A 75 8.41 14.42 14.98
N SER A 76 7.81 14.62 13.81
CA SER A 76 6.65 15.49 13.62
C SER A 76 5.34 14.88 14.12
N LEU A 77 5.31 13.61 14.54
CA LEU A 77 4.10 13.00 15.14
C LEU A 77 3.60 13.77 16.36
N ARG A 78 4.51 14.37 17.13
CA ARG A 78 4.14 15.22 18.26
C ARG A 78 3.35 16.47 17.85
N HIS A 79 3.51 16.95 16.62
CA HIS A 79 2.77 18.12 16.12
C HIS A 79 1.27 17.79 15.94
N LEU A 80 0.92 16.51 15.78
CA LEU A 80 -0.48 16.07 15.73
C LEU A 80 -1.20 16.17 17.07
N ARG A 81 -0.48 16.41 18.18
CA ARG A 81 -1.09 16.74 19.47
C ARG A 81 -1.91 18.03 19.41
N LEU A 82 -1.59 18.93 18.48
CA LEU A 82 -2.41 20.12 18.20
C LEU A 82 -3.82 19.73 17.71
N CYS A 83 -3.99 18.56 17.11
CA CYS A 83 -5.28 18.05 16.64
C CYS A 83 -6.06 17.27 17.71
N PHE A 84 -5.56 17.15 18.94
CA PHE A 84 -6.22 16.34 19.97
C PHE A 84 -7.51 16.99 20.47
N VAL A 85 -7.52 18.32 20.57
CA VAL A 85 -8.67 19.10 21.06
C VAL A 85 -9.48 19.67 19.90
N ASN A 86 -8.82 19.99 18.79
CA ASN A 86 -9.40 20.69 17.65
C ASN A 86 -9.61 19.76 16.45
N LYS A 87 -10.78 19.87 15.80
CA LYS A 87 -11.09 19.17 14.55
C LYS A 87 -10.12 19.62 13.44
N PRO A 88 -9.72 18.74 12.53
CA PRO A 88 -10.37 17.47 12.17
C PRO A 88 -9.82 16.22 12.88
N HIS A 89 -10.70 15.25 13.12
CA HIS A 89 -10.32 13.92 13.58
C HIS A 89 -9.49 13.21 12.52
N ILE A 90 -8.33 12.69 12.91
CA ILE A 90 -7.48 11.92 12.00
C ILE A 90 -8.05 10.51 11.89
N THR A 91 -8.57 10.17 10.71
CA THR A 91 -9.20 8.86 10.44
C THR A 91 -8.20 7.80 9.99
N SER A 92 -7.07 8.22 9.40
CA SER A 92 -6.06 7.33 8.85
C SER A 92 -4.67 7.96 8.85
N MET A 93 -3.63 7.13 8.97
CA MET A 93 -2.22 7.54 8.92
C MET A 93 -1.37 6.55 8.14
N THR A 94 -0.35 7.07 7.46
CA THR A 94 0.65 6.30 6.73
C THR A 94 2.02 6.44 7.38
N PHE A 95 2.64 5.31 7.70
CA PHE A 95 4.00 5.23 8.23
C PHE A 95 4.91 4.51 7.24
N ARG A 96 5.91 5.21 6.71
CA ARG A 96 6.90 4.68 5.78
C ARG A 96 8.25 4.51 6.47
N PHE A 97 8.53 3.31 6.95
CA PHE A 97 9.72 3.03 7.73
C PHE A 97 10.99 2.94 6.85
N SER A 98 12.11 3.34 7.43
CA SER A 98 13.43 3.35 6.80
C SER A 98 14.40 2.39 7.51
N ALA A 99 15.70 2.52 7.24
CA ALA A 99 16.75 1.84 8.01
C ALA A 99 16.83 2.33 9.47
N SER A 100 16.25 3.49 9.80
CA SER A 100 16.19 4.03 11.17
C SER A 100 14.97 3.53 11.97
N PHE A 101 14.39 2.40 11.57
CA PHE A 101 13.07 1.95 12.00
C PHE A 101 12.91 1.85 13.53
N GLU A 102 13.93 1.49 14.31
CA GLU A 102 13.79 1.40 15.77
C GLU A 102 13.41 2.73 16.41
N LYS A 103 14.03 3.84 15.96
CA LYS A 103 13.69 5.18 16.45
C LYS A 103 12.29 5.57 15.98
N GLU A 104 11.98 5.26 14.72
CA GLU A 104 10.69 5.55 14.11
C GLU A 104 9.54 4.80 14.82
N MET A 105 9.73 3.52 15.13
CA MET A 105 8.76 2.70 15.89
C MET A 105 8.52 3.27 17.28
N LYS A 106 9.58 3.68 17.99
CA LYS A 106 9.43 4.33 19.31
C LYS A 106 8.63 5.62 19.25
N GLU A 107 8.78 6.42 18.19
CA GLU A 107 7.95 7.62 17.98
C GLU A 107 6.48 7.24 17.71
N VAL A 108 6.24 6.21 16.90
CA VAL A 108 4.88 5.69 16.65
C VAL A 108 4.24 5.19 17.94
N ASP A 109 4.92 4.35 18.71
CA ASP A 109 4.41 3.80 19.96
C ASP A 109 4.10 4.92 20.97
N ARG A 110 4.99 5.91 21.10
CA ARG A 110 4.77 7.07 21.97
C ARG A 110 3.57 7.90 21.52
N TYR A 111 3.39 8.08 20.22
CA TYR A 111 2.24 8.79 19.67
C TYR A 111 0.94 8.02 19.93
N LEU A 112 0.92 6.73 19.62
CA LEU A 112 -0.25 5.85 19.81
C LEU A 112 -0.65 5.75 21.29
N ALA A 113 0.31 5.74 22.21
CA ALA A 113 0.04 5.78 23.65
C ALA A 113 -0.58 7.12 24.11
N SER A 114 -0.44 8.20 23.33
CA SER A 114 -0.94 9.54 23.69
C SER A 114 -2.33 9.88 23.13
N ILE A 115 -2.93 9.00 22.33
CA ILE A 115 -4.24 9.21 21.71
C ILE A 115 -5.29 8.25 22.25
N SER A 116 -6.52 8.73 22.39
CA SER A 116 -7.67 7.90 22.78
C SER A 116 -8.33 7.19 21.60
N HIS A 117 -8.32 7.83 20.42
CA HIS A 117 -8.84 7.26 19.18
C HIS A 117 -7.70 6.91 18.23
N VAL A 118 -7.48 5.61 18.00
CA VAL A 118 -6.43 5.15 17.09
C VAL A 118 -6.92 5.21 15.63
N PRO A 119 -6.24 5.97 14.74
CA PRO A 119 -6.57 6.01 13.32
C PRO A 119 -6.32 4.66 12.63
N ALA A 120 -6.94 4.46 11.47
CA ALA A 120 -6.56 3.34 10.62
C ALA A 120 -5.11 3.52 10.13
N LEU A 121 -4.31 2.46 10.21
CA LEU A 121 -2.88 2.51 9.89
C LEU A 121 -2.60 1.94 8.50
N HIS A 122 -1.72 2.61 7.78
CA HIS A 122 -1.14 2.19 6.51
C HIS A 122 0.37 2.08 6.72
N ILE A 123 0.87 0.86 6.70
CA ILE A 123 2.27 0.56 7.00
C ILE A 123 3.01 0.26 5.70
N ASP A 124 4.13 0.94 5.51
CA ASP A 124 5.01 0.76 4.36
C ASP A 124 6.42 0.46 4.85
N PHE A 125 6.85 -0.77 4.63
CA PHE A 125 8.18 -1.27 4.94
C PHE A 125 9.07 -1.34 3.70
N ARG A 126 8.71 -0.72 2.57
CA ARG A 126 9.47 -0.85 1.30
C ARG A 126 10.97 -0.56 1.44
N SER A 127 11.33 0.36 2.34
CA SER A 127 12.71 0.77 2.64
C SER A 127 13.23 0.26 4.00
N LEU A 128 12.53 -0.69 4.64
CA LEU A 128 12.95 -1.30 5.89
C LEU A 128 14.20 -2.15 5.67
N SER A 129 15.19 -1.98 6.55
CA SER A 129 16.46 -2.71 6.56
C SER A 129 16.92 -2.95 7.99
N PHE A 130 17.37 -4.17 8.29
CA PHE A 130 18.03 -4.51 9.56
C PHE A 130 19.55 -4.52 9.45
N VAL A 131 20.09 -4.11 8.29
CA VAL A 131 21.53 -3.94 8.12
C VAL A 131 21.97 -2.75 8.98
N PRO A 132 22.93 -2.93 9.90
CA PRO A 132 23.40 -1.84 10.75
C PRO A 132 23.94 -0.68 9.92
N LEU A 133 23.67 0.55 10.35
CA LEU A 133 24.29 1.73 9.75
C LEU A 133 25.79 1.77 10.08
N PRO A 134 26.63 2.31 9.18
CA PRO A 134 28.08 2.42 9.42
C PRO A 134 28.37 3.13 10.76
N GLY A 135 29.20 2.53 11.60
CA GLY A 135 29.59 3.08 12.89
C GLY A 135 28.58 2.85 14.04
N VAL A 136 27.42 2.24 13.79
CA VAL A 136 26.44 1.90 14.84
C VAL A 136 26.59 0.43 15.22
N LYS A 137 27.05 0.16 16.45
CA LYS A 137 26.98 -1.19 17.03
C LYS A 137 25.54 -1.48 17.41
N GLN A 138 24.90 -2.39 16.70
CA GLN A 138 23.50 -2.75 16.91
C GLN A 138 23.40 -4.26 17.20
N CYS A 139 22.70 -4.60 18.28
CA CYS A 139 22.51 -6.00 18.66
C CYS A 139 21.37 -6.60 17.82
N GLN A 140 21.66 -7.61 17.02
CA GLN A 140 20.70 -8.22 16.10
C GLN A 140 19.49 -8.84 16.82
N SER A 141 19.69 -9.43 18.00
CA SER A 141 18.59 -9.96 18.80
C SER A 141 17.64 -8.86 19.29
N THR A 142 18.18 -7.70 19.67
CA THR A 142 17.38 -6.55 20.10
C THR A 142 16.54 -5.98 18.95
N ILE A 143 17.11 -5.88 17.74
CA ILE A 143 16.40 -5.47 16.51
C ILE A 143 15.19 -6.39 16.29
N LEU A 144 15.43 -7.70 16.30
CA LEU A 144 14.42 -8.71 16.03
C LEU A 144 13.28 -8.68 17.05
N LEU A 145 13.61 -8.61 18.34
CA LEU A 145 12.62 -8.52 19.42
C LEU A 145 11.82 -7.22 19.33
N SER A 146 12.48 -6.09 19.09
CA SER A 146 11.79 -4.79 18.95
C SER A 146 10.81 -4.80 17.77
N PHE A 147 11.22 -5.38 16.63
CA PHE A 147 10.34 -5.51 15.48
C PHE A 147 9.17 -6.47 15.74
N LYS A 148 9.41 -7.60 16.42
CA LYS A 148 8.37 -8.53 16.85
C LYS A 148 7.35 -7.84 17.75
N ASP A 149 7.80 -7.13 18.78
CA ASP A 149 6.93 -6.40 19.72
C ASP A 149 6.10 -5.32 19.01
N PHE A 150 6.68 -4.65 18.02
CA PHE A 150 5.95 -3.73 17.16
C PHE A 150 4.87 -4.43 16.33
N CYS A 151 5.17 -5.59 15.72
CA CYS A 151 4.17 -6.40 15.02
C CYS A 151 3.05 -6.90 15.97
N GLU A 152 3.38 -7.28 17.20
CA GLU A 152 2.41 -7.62 18.23
C GLU A 152 1.49 -6.43 18.56
N THR A 153 2.06 -5.23 18.65
CA THR A 153 1.29 -3.99 18.83
C THR A 153 0.38 -3.74 17.64
N LEU A 154 0.89 -3.82 16.41
CA LEU A 154 0.11 -3.67 15.18
C LEU A 154 -1.06 -4.66 15.09
N SER A 155 -0.91 -5.88 15.58
CA SER A 155 -1.98 -6.91 15.58
C SER A 155 -3.21 -6.50 16.37
N LYS A 156 -3.05 -5.61 17.36
CA LYS A 156 -4.14 -5.08 18.19
C LYS A 156 -4.79 -3.84 17.57
N LEU A 157 -4.24 -3.33 16.46
CA LEU A 157 -4.64 -2.08 15.82
C LEU A 157 -5.31 -2.31 14.47
N LYS A 158 -5.98 -1.27 13.97
CA LYS A 158 -6.64 -1.28 12.65
C LYS A 158 -5.62 -1.02 11.53
N CYS A 159 -4.77 -1.99 11.22
CA CYS A 159 -3.85 -1.95 10.08
C CYS A 159 -4.57 -2.31 8.78
N ARG A 160 -4.81 -1.33 7.90
CA ARG A 160 -5.55 -1.51 6.63
C ARG A 160 -4.67 -1.83 5.44
N THR A 161 -3.47 -1.27 5.41
CA THR A 161 -2.53 -1.46 4.29
C THR A 161 -1.19 -1.89 4.81
N LEU A 162 -0.58 -2.86 4.13
CA LEU A 162 0.77 -3.31 4.42
C LEU A 162 1.55 -3.44 3.11
N THR A 163 2.70 -2.78 3.02
CA THR A 163 3.69 -2.98 1.96
C THR A 163 4.96 -3.54 2.58
N THR A 164 5.47 -4.67 2.07
CA THR A 164 6.70 -5.28 2.59
C THR A 164 7.97 -4.69 1.96
N SER A 165 9.13 -5.02 2.52
CA SER A 165 10.42 -4.49 2.03
C SER A 165 10.78 -5.05 0.66
N ALA A 166 11.29 -4.19 -0.23
CA ALA A 166 11.87 -4.63 -1.49
C ALA A 166 13.22 -5.35 -1.31
N TYR A 167 13.81 -5.29 -0.11
CA TYR A 167 15.16 -5.77 0.19
C TYR A 167 15.12 -6.96 1.15
N ALA A 168 14.69 -8.13 0.66
CA ALA A 168 14.57 -9.36 1.47
C ALA A 168 15.87 -9.72 2.21
N SER A 169 17.02 -9.56 1.53
CA SER A 169 18.36 -9.84 2.08
C SER A 169 18.73 -8.96 3.28
N SER A 170 18.10 -7.79 3.40
CA SER A 170 18.28 -6.87 4.53
C SER A 170 17.45 -7.26 5.75
N LEU A 171 16.58 -8.28 5.64
CA LEU A 171 15.67 -8.72 6.70
C LEU A 171 15.93 -10.15 7.17
N LYS A 172 17.11 -10.72 6.89
CA LYS A 172 17.47 -12.13 7.22
C LYS A 172 17.16 -12.55 8.66
N LEU A 173 17.20 -11.64 9.63
CA LEU A 173 16.85 -11.95 11.03
C LEU A 173 15.41 -12.46 11.19
N LEU A 174 14.51 -12.14 10.25
CA LEU A 174 13.14 -12.65 10.22
C LEU A 174 13.02 -14.08 9.66
N GLU A 175 14.15 -14.76 9.42
CA GLU A 175 14.19 -16.22 9.26
C GLU A 175 14.28 -16.95 10.60
N ASP A 176 14.45 -16.23 11.71
CA ASP A 176 14.50 -16.84 13.03
C ASP A 176 13.09 -17.28 13.48
N PRO A 177 12.90 -18.53 13.96
CA PRO A 177 11.61 -19.04 14.44
C PRO A 177 11.05 -18.28 15.64
N ILE A 178 11.85 -17.51 16.37
CA ILE A 178 11.38 -16.63 17.46
C ILE A 178 10.43 -15.54 16.93
N PHE A 179 10.53 -15.19 15.64
CA PHE A 179 9.62 -14.25 14.98
C PHE A 179 8.26 -14.93 14.73
N LYS A 180 7.38 -14.84 15.72
CA LYS A 180 6.02 -15.39 15.66
C LYS A 180 4.97 -14.47 16.33
N PRO A 181 4.84 -13.21 15.89
CA PRO A 181 3.78 -12.34 16.40
C PRO A 181 2.37 -12.85 15.96
N PRO A 182 1.29 -12.45 16.64
CA PRO A 182 -0.08 -12.73 16.21
C PRO A 182 -0.37 -12.18 14.79
N PRO A 183 -1.26 -12.83 14.02
CA PRO A 183 -1.63 -12.36 12.69
C PRO A 183 -2.38 -11.04 12.74
N LEU A 184 -2.18 -10.18 11.74
CA LEU A 184 -3.04 -9.02 11.52
C LEU A 184 -4.42 -9.49 11.01
N THR A 185 -5.50 -8.86 11.48
CA THR A 185 -6.88 -9.27 11.16
C THR A 185 -7.69 -8.21 10.40
N THR A 186 -7.10 -7.04 10.15
CA THR A 186 -7.81 -5.87 9.60
C THR A 186 -7.28 -5.42 8.22
N LEU A 187 -6.38 -6.19 7.62
CA LEU A 187 -5.78 -5.86 6.32
C LEU A 187 -6.83 -5.83 5.20
N ARG A 188 -6.69 -4.87 4.29
CA ARG A 188 -7.50 -4.71 3.08
C ARG A 188 -6.67 -4.67 1.81
N THR A 189 -5.50 -4.05 1.87
CA THR A 189 -4.58 -3.91 0.73
C THR A 189 -3.20 -4.38 1.14
N VAL A 190 -2.63 -5.30 0.39
CA VAL A 190 -1.29 -5.83 0.69
C VAL A 190 -0.42 -5.79 -0.56
N THR A 191 0.80 -5.29 -0.41
CA THR A 191 1.86 -5.38 -1.43
C THR A 191 3.01 -6.20 -0.90
N LEU A 192 3.29 -7.32 -1.55
CA LEU A 192 4.30 -8.29 -1.17
C LEU A 192 5.48 -8.24 -2.14
N TYR A 193 6.67 -8.18 -1.58
CA TYR A 193 7.92 -8.58 -2.23
C TYR A 193 8.37 -9.91 -1.63
N ALA A 194 9.34 -10.61 -2.23
CA ALA A 194 9.92 -11.79 -1.62
C ALA A 194 10.44 -11.47 -0.21
N GLN A 195 10.18 -12.32 0.78
CA GLN A 195 10.65 -12.12 2.16
C GLN A 195 11.23 -13.42 2.74
N PRO A 196 12.01 -13.30 3.85
CA PRO A 196 12.33 -14.41 4.75
C PRO A 196 11.16 -15.35 5.06
N LYS A 197 11.44 -16.65 5.21
CA LYS A 197 10.43 -17.71 5.38
C LYS A 197 9.44 -17.44 6.52
N HIS A 198 9.94 -17.21 7.74
CA HIS A 198 9.06 -17.01 8.89
C HIS A 198 8.28 -15.69 8.81
N PHE A 199 8.86 -14.65 8.21
CA PHE A 199 8.11 -13.43 7.91
C PHE A 199 7.00 -13.66 6.89
N MET A 200 7.27 -14.41 5.80
CA MET A 200 6.24 -14.79 4.83
C MET A 200 5.14 -15.63 5.44
N ASP A 201 5.47 -16.58 6.32
CA ASP A 201 4.47 -17.40 7.00
C ASP A 201 3.54 -16.53 7.87
N TRP A 202 4.09 -15.56 8.60
CA TRP A 202 3.29 -14.58 9.34
C TRP A 202 2.44 -13.69 8.43
N LEU A 203 2.98 -13.24 7.28
CA LEU A 203 2.24 -12.44 6.29
C LEU A 203 1.08 -13.22 5.68
N ILE A 204 1.29 -14.49 5.32
CA ILE A 204 0.25 -15.41 4.83
C ILE A 204 -0.83 -15.59 5.90
N GLY A 205 -0.42 -15.88 7.13
CA GLY A 205 -1.34 -15.96 8.27
C GLY A 205 -2.17 -14.69 8.42
N SER A 206 -1.54 -13.52 8.39
CA SER A 206 -2.20 -12.22 8.49
C SER A 206 -3.19 -11.95 7.36
N MET A 207 -2.83 -12.29 6.11
CA MET A 207 -3.73 -12.12 4.98
C MET A 207 -4.95 -13.03 5.06
N ASN A 208 -4.75 -14.30 5.41
CA ASN A 208 -5.83 -15.29 5.52
C ASN A 208 -6.81 -14.96 6.67
N HIS A 209 -6.35 -14.30 7.75
CA HIS A 209 -7.20 -13.85 8.85
C HIS A 209 -7.82 -12.46 8.62
N SER A 210 -7.58 -11.85 7.46
CA SER A 210 -8.02 -10.49 7.14
C SER A 210 -8.98 -10.47 5.95
N ASN A 211 -9.76 -9.39 5.84
CA ASN A 211 -10.65 -9.15 4.69
C ASN A 211 -9.90 -8.46 3.54
N VAL A 212 -8.84 -9.10 3.03
CA VAL A 212 -8.03 -8.56 1.92
C VAL A 212 -8.87 -8.44 0.65
N ARG A 213 -8.86 -7.25 0.05
CA ARG A 213 -9.57 -6.92 -1.20
C ARG A 213 -8.61 -6.68 -2.37
N SER A 214 -7.39 -6.26 -2.08
CA SER A 214 -6.39 -5.98 -3.10
C SER A 214 -5.06 -6.59 -2.71
N LEU A 215 -4.50 -7.41 -3.59
CA LEU A 215 -3.20 -8.05 -3.42
C LEU A 215 -2.28 -7.70 -4.59
N THR A 216 -1.08 -7.22 -4.28
CA THR A 216 -0.01 -6.97 -5.23
C THR A 216 1.17 -7.89 -4.88
N VAL A 217 1.61 -8.75 -5.79
CA VAL A 217 2.73 -9.68 -5.62
C VAL A 217 3.86 -9.27 -6.56
N MET A 218 4.97 -8.79 -6.04
CA MET A 218 6.09 -8.19 -6.79
C MET A 218 7.25 -9.18 -7.05
N PHE A 219 6.97 -10.48 -7.02
CA PHE A 219 7.95 -11.57 -7.18
C PHE A 219 7.26 -12.81 -7.77
N ASN A 220 8.01 -13.88 -8.01
CA ASN A 220 7.42 -15.16 -8.42
C ASN A 220 6.59 -15.74 -7.25
N GLY A 221 5.27 -15.56 -7.30
CA GLY A 221 4.36 -15.97 -6.24
C GLY A 221 3.92 -17.43 -6.27
N ALA A 222 4.60 -18.31 -7.03
CA ALA A 222 4.19 -19.70 -7.21
C ALA A 222 4.10 -20.49 -5.89
N ASP A 223 4.93 -20.15 -4.92
CA ASP A 223 4.97 -20.75 -3.58
C ASP A 223 3.90 -20.19 -2.63
N ILE A 224 3.54 -18.91 -2.78
CA ILE A 224 2.60 -18.24 -1.87
C ILE A 224 1.13 -18.35 -2.30
N LEU A 225 0.84 -18.29 -3.61
CA LEU A 225 -0.53 -18.26 -4.11
C LEU A 225 -1.34 -19.50 -3.66
N PRO A 226 -0.80 -20.73 -3.67
CA PRO A 226 -1.53 -21.91 -3.20
C PRO A 226 -1.94 -21.83 -1.71
N ARG A 227 -1.18 -21.09 -0.90
CA ARG A 227 -1.36 -21.00 0.57
C ARG A 227 -2.34 -19.89 0.99
N LEU A 228 -2.75 -19.04 0.05
CA LEU A 228 -3.63 -17.90 0.31
C LEU A 228 -5.10 -18.28 0.10
N THR A 229 -5.94 -17.88 1.05
CA THR A 229 -7.40 -18.03 1.01
C THR A 229 -8.04 -16.68 1.31
N LEU A 230 -8.39 -15.93 0.27
CA LEU A 230 -8.78 -14.52 0.34
C LEU A 230 -10.20 -14.32 -0.21
N PRO A 231 -11.25 -14.72 0.51
CA PRO A 231 -12.63 -14.80 -0.02
C PRO A 231 -13.22 -13.47 -0.50
N ARG A 232 -12.65 -12.34 -0.08
CA ARG A 232 -13.09 -10.98 -0.44
C ARG A 232 -12.16 -10.29 -1.45
N LEU A 233 -11.23 -11.03 -2.05
CA LEU A 233 -10.26 -10.47 -2.99
C LEU A 233 -10.97 -10.05 -4.28
N THR A 234 -10.83 -8.78 -4.65
CA THR A 234 -11.40 -8.22 -5.88
C THR A 234 -10.31 -7.84 -6.89
N ASN A 235 -9.10 -7.53 -6.43
CA ASN A 235 -8.01 -7.09 -7.29
C ASN A 235 -6.74 -7.90 -7.02
N LEU A 236 -6.16 -8.44 -8.10
CA LEU A 236 -4.87 -9.12 -8.06
C LEU A 236 -3.93 -8.45 -9.07
N LEU A 237 -2.74 -8.08 -8.60
CA LEU A 237 -1.64 -7.64 -9.44
C LEU A 237 -0.44 -8.55 -9.17
N CYS A 238 0.05 -9.24 -10.19
CA CYS A 238 1.30 -9.97 -10.14
C CYS A 238 2.33 -9.25 -11.02
N ARG A 239 3.47 -8.89 -10.43
CA ARG A 239 4.60 -8.25 -11.08
C ARG A 239 5.89 -8.96 -10.69
N GLY A 240 6.06 -10.19 -11.15
CA GLY A 240 7.26 -10.98 -10.94
C GLY A 240 7.87 -11.43 -12.27
N PRO A 241 9.21 -11.59 -12.34
CA PRO A 241 9.80 -12.37 -13.43
C PRO A 241 9.22 -13.79 -13.36
N ASP A 242 8.83 -14.33 -14.52
CA ASP A 242 8.35 -15.70 -14.69
C ASP A 242 7.11 -16.05 -13.85
N THR A 243 6.14 -15.13 -13.78
CA THR A 243 4.86 -15.41 -13.10
C THR A 243 4.19 -16.62 -13.76
N SER A 244 4.01 -17.71 -12.99
CA SER A 244 3.39 -18.94 -13.48
C SER A 244 1.90 -18.75 -13.70
N LEU A 245 1.48 -18.79 -14.97
CA LEU A 245 0.07 -18.66 -15.35
C LEU A 245 -0.77 -19.83 -14.80
N VAL A 246 -0.19 -21.02 -14.65
CA VAL A 246 -0.84 -22.18 -14.02
C VAL A 246 -1.14 -21.92 -12.55
N ALA A 247 -0.16 -21.41 -11.80
CA ALA A 247 -0.34 -21.07 -10.39
C ALA A 247 -1.37 -19.94 -10.21
N VAL A 248 -1.35 -18.95 -11.11
CA VAL A 248 -2.38 -17.89 -11.15
C VAL A 248 -3.75 -18.48 -11.46
N SER A 249 -3.91 -19.33 -12.48
CA SER A 249 -5.21 -19.92 -12.80
C SER A 249 -5.79 -20.75 -11.65
N ALA A 250 -4.97 -21.60 -11.02
CA ALA A 250 -5.36 -22.37 -9.83
C ALA A 250 -5.66 -21.49 -8.60
N PHE A 251 -5.08 -20.29 -8.56
CA PHE A 251 -5.44 -19.28 -7.57
C PHE A 251 -6.79 -18.65 -7.89
N LEU A 252 -7.01 -18.23 -9.13
CA LEU A 252 -8.25 -17.59 -9.57
C LEU A 252 -9.48 -18.49 -9.37
N SER A 253 -9.36 -19.79 -9.63
CA SER A 253 -10.47 -20.74 -9.46
C SER A 253 -10.98 -20.84 -8.01
N ARG A 254 -10.13 -20.54 -7.03
CA ARG A 254 -10.47 -20.49 -5.59
C ARG A 254 -11.00 -19.12 -5.14
N HIS A 255 -10.95 -18.10 -6.01
CA HIS A 255 -11.29 -16.71 -5.70
C HIS A 255 -12.29 -16.13 -6.71
N PRO A 256 -13.54 -16.63 -6.74
CA PRO A 256 -14.55 -16.25 -7.74
C PRO A 256 -15.02 -14.79 -7.66
N THR A 257 -14.67 -14.08 -6.58
CA THR A 257 -14.99 -12.65 -6.36
C THR A 257 -14.02 -11.70 -7.05
N LEU A 258 -12.96 -12.22 -7.70
CA LEU A 258 -11.99 -11.39 -8.39
C LEU A 258 -12.60 -10.66 -9.59
N GLN A 259 -12.36 -9.36 -9.68
CA GLN A 259 -12.88 -8.47 -10.70
C GLN A 259 -11.79 -7.96 -11.65
N SER A 260 -10.60 -7.66 -11.10
CA SER A 260 -9.48 -7.16 -11.89
C SER A 260 -8.23 -8.02 -11.71
N LEU A 261 -7.65 -8.42 -12.85
CA LEU A 261 -6.41 -9.18 -12.94
C LEU A 261 -5.35 -8.39 -13.71
N HIS A 262 -4.22 -8.11 -13.07
CA HIS A 262 -3.08 -7.44 -13.68
C HIS A 262 -1.85 -8.36 -13.62
N LEU A 263 -1.37 -8.82 -14.78
CA LEU A 263 -0.18 -9.66 -14.91
C LEU A 263 0.91 -8.87 -15.63
N LEU A 264 1.80 -8.27 -14.83
CA LEU A 264 2.84 -7.36 -15.28
C LEU A 264 4.19 -8.10 -15.34
N GLY A 265 4.66 -8.48 -16.52
CA GLY A 265 5.96 -9.15 -16.69
C GLY A 265 5.90 -10.32 -17.65
N GLY A 266 7.03 -11.00 -17.85
CA GLY A 266 7.07 -12.24 -18.63
C GLY A 266 6.36 -13.36 -17.88
N THR A 267 5.42 -14.03 -18.55
CA THR A 267 4.93 -15.34 -18.10
C THR A 267 5.86 -16.42 -18.61
N SER A 268 6.13 -17.42 -17.79
CA SER A 268 6.88 -18.60 -18.24
C SER A 268 6.12 -19.29 -19.39
N PRO A 269 6.80 -19.77 -20.46
CA PRO A 269 6.17 -20.48 -21.57
C PRO A 269 5.33 -21.63 -21.02
N THR A 270 4.02 -21.54 -21.24
CA THR A 270 3.05 -22.39 -20.55
C THR A 270 2.75 -23.64 -21.37
N ASN A 271 2.59 -24.77 -20.68
CA ASN A 271 2.00 -25.96 -21.27
C ASN A 271 0.49 -25.74 -21.36
N LYS A 272 -0.05 -25.41 -22.55
CA LYS A 272 -1.47 -25.07 -22.75
C LYS A 272 -2.44 -26.14 -22.19
N SER A 273 -2.03 -27.42 -22.22
CA SER A 273 -2.78 -28.54 -21.66
C SER A 273 -3.10 -28.38 -20.16
N LEU A 274 -2.13 -27.91 -19.37
CA LEU A 274 -2.32 -27.72 -17.92
C LEU A 274 -3.28 -26.58 -17.57
N LEU A 275 -3.49 -25.64 -18.49
CA LEU A 275 -4.47 -24.58 -18.33
C LEU A 275 -5.88 -25.06 -18.68
N GLN A 276 -6.03 -25.92 -19.69
CA GLN A 276 -7.34 -26.46 -20.08
C GLN A 276 -8.03 -27.21 -18.93
N ASP A 277 -7.27 -27.98 -18.16
CA ASP A 277 -7.80 -28.72 -17.01
C ASP A 277 -8.08 -27.82 -15.78
N GLY A 278 -7.52 -26.61 -15.76
CA GLY A 278 -7.51 -25.72 -14.60
C GLY A 278 -8.28 -24.41 -14.74
N ILE A 279 -8.75 -24.05 -15.94
CA ILE A 279 -9.52 -22.82 -16.16
C ILE A 279 -10.96 -23.05 -15.70
N GLY A 280 -11.24 -22.58 -14.49
CA GLY A 280 -12.60 -22.46 -13.98
C GLY A 280 -13.34 -21.28 -14.60
N LEU A 281 -14.62 -21.15 -14.27
CA LEU A 281 -15.39 -19.94 -14.57
C LEU A 281 -14.95 -18.79 -13.66
N PHE A 282 -14.73 -17.61 -14.24
CA PHE A 282 -14.39 -16.37 -13.54
C PHE A 282 -15.57 -15.40 -13.61
N PRO A 283 -16.66 -15.64 -12.85
CA PRO A 283 -17.95 -14.99 -13.05
C PRO A 283 -17.95 -13.50 -12.76
N CYS A 284 -17.00 -13.01 -11.95
CA CYS A 284 -16.92 -11.60 -11.56
C CYS A 284 -15.86 -10.81 -12.34
N MET A 285 -15.08 -11.45 -13.22
CA MET A 285 -13.94 -10.82 -13.87
C MET A 285 -14.41 -9.80 -14.91
N THR A 286 -14.14 -8.52 -14.67
CA THR A 286 -14.51 -7.41 -15.57
C THR A 286 -13.31 -6.80 -16.28
N SER A 287 -12.09 -6.96 -15.75
CA SER A 287 -10.88 -6.34 -16.29
C SER A 287 -9.68 -7.29 -16.28
N ILE A 288 -9.01 -7.43 -17.43
CA ILE A 288 -7.75 -8.17 -17.57
C ILE A 288 -6.70 -7.26 -18.18
N ASN A 289 -5.52 -7.23 -17.57
CA ASN A 289 -4.40 -6.45 -18.01
C ASN A 289 -3.12 -7.29 -18.01
N ALA A 290 -2.60 -7.66 -19.18
CA ALA A 290 -1.48 -8.59 -19.30
C ALA A 290 -0.66 -8.36 -20.58
N SER A 291 0.46 -9.07 -20.74
CA SER A 291 1.22 -9.10 -22.00
C SER A 291 0.40 -9.77 -23.12
N ALA A 292 0.81 -9.55 -24.37
CA ALA A 292 0.13 -10.12 -25.52
C ALA A 292 0.03 -11.66 -25.45
N ASP A 293 1.13 -12.37 -25.16
CA ASP A 293 1.15 -13.84 -25.09
C ASP A 293 0.21 -14.38 -24.00
N THR A 294 0.20 -13.72 -22.84
CA THR A 294 -0.67 -14.09 -21.73
C THR A 294 -2.13 -13.84 -22.07
N LEU A 295 -2.45 -12.73 -22.74
CA LEU A 295 -3.80 -12.44 -23.19
C LEU A 295 -4.26 -13.46 -24.24
N ALA A 296 -3.44 -13.78 -25.23
CA ALA A 296 -3.77 -14.80 -26.23
C ALA A 296 -4.13 -16.13 -25.55
N THR A 297 -3.32 -16.56 -24.58
CA THR A 297 -3.56 -17.79 -23.82
C THR A 297 -4.83 -17.75 -22.98
N LEU A 298 -5.11 -16.63 -22.29
CA LEU A 298 -6.31 -16.52 -21.45
C LEU A 298 -7.59 -16.42 -22.30
N LEU A 299 -7.57 -15.64 -23.37
CA LEU A 299 -8.74 -15.34 -24.19
C LEU A 299 -9.11 -16.48 -25.17
N GLU A 300 -8.27 -17.51 -25.31
CA GLU A 300 -8.64 -18.79 -25.94
C GLU A 300 -9.89 -19.42 -25.31
N PHE A 301 -10.21 -19.06 -24.06
CA PHE A 301 -11.34 -19.59 -23.28
C PHE A 301 -12.39 -18.50 -23.01
N PRO A 302 -13.12 -18.01 -24.04
CA PRO A 302 -14.04 -16.88 -23.89
C PRO A 302 -15.16 -17.15 -22.87
N ARG A 303 -15.58 -18.42 -22.75
CA ARG A 303 -16.61 -18.85 -21.79
C ARG A 303 -16.18 -18.71 -20.33
N ALA A 304 -14.88 -18.65 -20.05
CA ALA A 304 -14.37 -18.45 -18.70
C ALA A 304 -14.64 -17.04 -18.17
N PHE A 305 -14.91 -16.07 -19.06
CA PHE A 305 -15.03 -14.66 -18.71
C PHE A 305 -16.36 -14.06 -19.19
N PRO A 306 -17.51 -14.44 -18.57
CA PRO A 306 -18.83 -14.11 -19.09
C PRO A 306 -19.20 -12.62 -19.03
N ILE A 307 -18.51 -11.82 -18.22
CA ILE A 307 -18.78 -10.38 -18.03
C ILE A 307 -17.56 -9.48 -18.25
N LEU A 308 -16.54 -9.98 -18.96
CA LEU A 308 -15.32 -9.24 -19.22
C LEU A 308 -15.60 -8.02 -20.09
N GLN A 309 -15.22 -6.84 -19.61
CA GLN A 309 -15.49 -5.55 -20.25
C GLN A 309 -14.22 -4.85 -20.73
N ASP A 310 -13.16 -4.91 -19.93
CA ASP A 310 -11.92 -4.20 -20.18
C ASP A 310 -10.76 -5.17 -20.43
N VAL A 311 -10.10 -5.03 -21.59
CA VAL A 311 -8.87 -5.75 -21.92
C VAL A 311 -7.75 -4.75 -22.19
N CYS A 312 -6.65 -4.90 -21.47
CA CYS A 312 -5.49 -4.03 -21.57
C CYS A 312 -4.25 -4.86 -21.92
N MET A 313 -3.69 -4.62 -23.09
CA MET A 313 -2.44 -5.23 -23.53
C MET A 313 -1.25 -4.41 -23.05
N GLN A 314 -0.22 -5.08 -22.55
CA GLN A 314 1.00 -4.43 -22.03
C GLN A 314 2.24 -4.72 -22.86
N GLY A 315 3.22 -3.82 -22.72
CA GLY A 315 4.57 -3.95 -23.26
C GLY A 315 4.72 -3.30 -24.63
N PRO A 316 5.95 -2.98 -25.05
CA PRO A 316 6.18 -2.53 -26.41
C PRO A 316 5.90 -3.68 -27.38
N VAL A 317 4.85 -3.57 -28.19
CA VAL A 317 4.65 -4.47 -29.34
C VAL A 317 5.66 -4.06 -30.39
N THR A 318 6.74 -4.81 -30.63
CA THR A 318 7.65 -4.47 -31.73
C THR A 318 6.98 -4.80 -33.06
N ALA A 319 7.24 -4.00 -34.09
CA ALA A 319 6.69 -4.21 -35.44
C ALA A 319 7.46 -5.32 -36.19
N ASN A 320 7.47 -6.53 -35.64
CA ASN A 320 7.88 -7.74 -36.35
C ASN A 320 6.65 -8.59 -36.66
N ASP A 321 6.73 -9.43 -37.70
CA ASP A 321 5.60 -10.21 -38.19
C ASP A 321 4.98 -11.11 -37.11
N THR A 322 5.81 -11.68 -36.23
CA THR A 322 5.36 -12.54 -35.13
C THR A 322 4.45 -11.79 -34.15
N ASN A 323 4.85 -10.59 -33.73
CA ASN A 323 4.06 -9.79 -32.79
C ASN A 323 2.79 -9.23 -33.45
N ILE A 324 2.86 -8.88 -34.74
CA ILE A 324 1.68 -8.43 -35.49
C ILE A 324 0.65 -9.55 -35.56
N ARG A 325 1.07 -10.78 -35.90
CA ARG A 325 0.19 -11.97 -35.89
C ARG A 325 -0.40 -12.24 -34.52
N LEU A 326 0.38 -12.11 -33.45
CA LEU A 326 -0.11 -12.28 -32.08
C LEU A 326 -1.17 -11.23 -31.72
N VAL A 327 -0.97 -9.97 -32.09
CA VAL A 327 -1.97 -8.91 -31.86
C VAL A 327 -3.24 -9.18 -32.68
N GLN A 328 -3.11 -9.62 -33.93
CA GLN A 328 -4.26 -10.05 -34.75
C GLN A 328 -5.04 -11.17 -34.09
N GLU A 329 -4.34 -12.21 -33.62
CA GLU A 329 -4.93 -13.34 -32.91
C GLU A 329 -5.71 -12.86 -31.69
N ILE A 330 -5.13 -11.95 -30.90
CA ILE A 330 -5.81 -11.37 -29.73
C ILE A 330 -7.07 -10.61 -30.13
N PHE A 331 -7.06 -9.82 -31.21
CA PHE A 331 -8.27 -9.13 -31.67
C PHE A 331 -9.34 -10.11 -32.15
N ILE A 332 -8.96 -11.20 -32.82
CA ILE A 332 -9.89 -12.29 -33.19
C ILE A 332 -10.50 -12.89 -31.92
N LEU A 333 -9.68 -13.18 -30.89
CA LEU A 333 -10.16 -13.73 -29.62
C LEU A 333 -11.08 -12.76 -28.87
N ILE A 334 -10.73 -11.47 -28.82
CA ILE A 334 -11.55 -10.41 -28.21
C ILE A 334 -12.90 -10.31 -28.94
N SER A 335 -12.92 -10.39 -30.28
CA SER A 335 -14.17 -10.30 -31.05
C SER A 335 -15.18 -11.42 -30.71
N ARG A 336 -14.73 -12.53 -30.12
CA ARG A 336 -15.58 -13.64 -29.66
C ARG A 336 -16.23 -13.40 -28.30
N ILE A 337 -15.86 -12.34 -27.59
CA ILE A 337 -16.37 -11.99 -26.26
C ILE A 337 -17.18 -10.69 -26.38
N PRO A 338 -18.50 -10.77 -26.58
CA PRO A 338 -19.33 -9.61 -26.91
C PRO A 338 -19.47 -8.60 -25.76
N THR A 339 -19.11 -8.99 -24.54
CA THR A 339 -19.15 -8.10 -23.38
C THR A 339 -18.00 -7.11 -23.33
N ILE A 340 -16.94 -7.31 -24.11
CA ILE A 340 -15.78 -6.42 -24.13
C ILE A 340 -16.17 -5.10 -24.80
N THR A 341 -16.06 -4.01 -24.04
CA THR A 341 -16.37 -2.64 -24.50
C THR A 341 -15.14 -1.76 -24.61
N THR A 342 -14.06 -2.11 -23.89
CA THR A 342 -12.85 -1.29 -23.82
C THR A 342 -11.62 -2.13 -24.16
N ILE A 343 -10.83 -1.66 -25.11
CA ILE A 343 -9.53 -2.25 -25.45
C ILE A 343 -8.47 -1.17 -25.31
N LYS A 344 -7.45 -1.43 -24.50
CA LYS A 344 -6.26 -0.58 -24.37
C LYS A 344 -5.05 -1.32 -24.92
N PHE A 345 -4.33 -0.69 -25.84
CA PHE A 345 -3.16 -1.30 -26.45
C PHE A 345 -2.08 -0.24 -26.75
N PRO A 346 -0.80 -0.58 -26.63
CA PRO A 346 0.30 0.36 -26.85
C PRO A 346 0.53 0.54 -28.36
N LEU A 347 0.17 1.72 -28.87
CA LEU A 347 0.26 2.10 -30.28
C LEU A 347 1.67 2.47 -30.77
N THR A 348 2.60 2.73 -29.85
CA THR A 348 3.83 3.51 -30.11
C THR A 348 4.78 2.92 -31.15
N ASN A 349 4.65 1.65 -31.51
CA ASN A 349 5.49 0.96 -32.49
C ASN A 349 4.74 0.44 -33.72
N LEU A 350 3.41 0.36 -33.69
CA LEU A 350 2.60 -0.14 -34.82
C LEU A 350 2.32 0.95 -35.87
N ALA A 351 2.41 2.23 -35.46
CA ALA A 351 2.02 3.39 -36.26
C ALA A 351 2.87 3.67 -37.51
N SER A 352 4.05 3.05 -37.67
CA SER A 352 4.95 3.35 -38.80
C SER A 352 4.93 2.33 -39.95
N LYS A 353 4.61 1.05 -39.68
CA LYS A 353 4.57 -0.04 -40.69
C LYS A 353 3.65 -1.22 -40.37
N GLY A 354 3.11 -1.32 -39.14
CA GLY A 354 2.49 -2.57 -38.66
C GLY A 354 1.02 -2.73 -39.01
N TRP A 355 0.28 -1.64 -39.24
CA TRP A 355 -1.16 -1.68 -39.56
C TRP A 355 -1.46 -2.19 -40.97
N ASP A 356 -0.59 -1.87 -41.93
CA ASP A 356 -0.78 -2.28 -43.34
C ASP A 356 -0.55 -3.79 -43.54
N SER A 357 0.15 -4.44 -42.61
CA SER A 357 0.40 -5.89 -42.58
C SER A 357 -0.69 -6.71 -41.88
N PHE A 358 -1.75 -6.07 -41.35
CA PHE A 358 -2.90 -6.83 -40.84
C PHE A 358 -3.64 -7.47 -42.01
N ASP A 359 -3.63 -8.80 -42.07
CA ASP A 359 -4.57 -9.56 -42.89
C ASP A 359 -6.00 -9.49 -42.31
N TYR A 360 -6.80 -8.58 -42.87
CA TYR A 360 -8.21 -8.38 -42.50
C TYR A 360 -9.14 -9.52 -42.96
N ARG A 361 -8.66 -10.51 -43.73
CA ARG A 361 -9.49 -11.59 -44.31
C ARG A 361 -9.62 -12.82 -43.39
N ALA A 362 -8.76 -12.95 -42.38
CA ALA A 362 -8.71 -14.12 -41.51
C ALA A 362 -9.94 -14.32 -40.60
N GLY A 363 -10.79 -13.29 -40.42
CA GLY A 363 -12.00 -13.37 -39.58
C GLY A 363 -13.18 -14.15 -40.18
N ASN A 364 -13.16 -14.47 -41.48
CA ASN A 364 -14.32 -15.04 -42.19
C ASN A 364 -14.26 -16.57 -42.38
N ALA A 365 -13.21 -17.26 -41.93
CA ALA A 365 -13.02 -18.69 -42.23
C ALA A 365 -13.62 -19.67 -41.20
N THR A 366 -14.29 -19.19 -40.15
CA THR A 366 -14.91 -20.05 -39.10
C THR A 366 -16.32 -19.62 -38.72
N ARG A 367 -17.18 -19.39 -39.72
CA ARG A 367 -18.63 -19.36 -39.53
C ARG A 367 -19.22 -20.75 -39.71
#